data_AF-A0A1S6J2G1-F1
#
_entry.id   AF-A0A1S6J2G1-F1
#
_cell.length_a   1.000
_cell.length_b   1.000
_cell.length_c   1.000
_cell.angle_alpha   90.00
_cell.angle_beta   90.00
_cell.angle_gamma   90.00
#
_symmetry.space_group_name_H-M   'P 1'
#
loop_
_entity.id
_entity.type
_entity.pdbx_description
1 polymer ?
#
loop_
_entity_poly.entity_id
_entity_poly.type
_entity_poly.pdbx_seq_one_letter_code
_entity_poly.pdbx_strand_id
1 'polypeptide(L)'
;MSPNRTTRSALGLALACVTAAAVLTGCSVREASCGGGEYPVMTIGGTGSACVPKGEEPPEGYTRYPEGKVPEHVGDKWDTYWQTHTVDKDGNIVEAPDGE
;
A
#
# COMPACT_ATOMS: atom_id res chain seq x y z
N MET A 1 -14.69 79.35 -2.61
CA MET A 1 -14.97 78.41 -3.71
C MET A 1 -13.81 77.44 -3.84
N SER A 2 -14.07 76.16 -3.60
CA SER A 2 -13.29 74.94 -3.89
C SER A 2 -11.80 74.83 -3.51
N PRO A 3 -11.46 73.97 -2.53
CA PRO A 3 -10.28 73.13 -2.63
C PRO A 3 -10.62 71.86 -3.44
N ASN A 4 -9.89 71.64 -4.53
CA ASN A 4 -10.03 70.46 -5.38
C ASN A 4 -9.72 69.19 -4.58
N ARG A 5 -10.70 68.28 -4.56
CA ARG A 5 -10.66 66.97 -3.91
C ARG A 5 -9.89 66.03 -4.85
N THR A 6 -8.57 65.91 -4.65
CA THR A 6 -7.77 64.93 -5.38
C THR A 6 -8.07 63.53 -4.83
N THR A 7 -9.03 62.87 -5.46
CA THR A 7 -9.33 61.45 -5.37
C THR A 7 -8.06 60.66 -5.73
N ARG A 8 -7.30 60.20 -4.74
CA ARG A 8 -6.27 59.18 -4.96
C ARG A 8 -6.96 57.82 -4.96
N SER A 9 -7.14 57.31 -6.17
CA SER A 9 -7.56 55.94 -6.47
C SER A 9 -6.86 54.94 -5.57
N ALA A 10 -7.65 54.21 -4.78
CA ALA A 10 -7.20 53.00 -4.10
C ALA A 10 -6.97 51.92 -5.15
N LEU A 11 -5.75 51.85 -5.67
CA LEU A 11 -5.31 50.79 -6.58
C LEU A 11 -5.19 49.49 -5.76
N GLY A 12 -5.92 48.49 -6.24
CA GLY A 12 -6.21 47.24 -5.57
C GLY A 12 -4.99 46.39 -5.22
N LEU A 13 -5.08 45.75 -4.07
CA LEU A 13 -4.18 44.68 -3.66
C LEU A 13 -4.92 43.35 -3.88
N ALA A 14 -4.93 42.84 -5.11
CA ALA A 14 -5.39 41.49 -5.39
C ALA A 14 -4.28 40.53 -4.96
N LEU A 15 -4.42 39.92 -3.77
CA LEU A 15 -3.61 38.78 -3.38
C LEU A 15 -3.99 37.59 -4.28
N ALA A 16 -3.18 37.31 -5.29
CA ALA A 16 -3.27 36.07 -6.05
C ALA A 16 -2.76 34.93 -5.16
N CYS A 17 -3.67 34.19 -4.53
CA CYS A 17 -3.36 32.90 -3.92
C CYS A 17 -3.04 31.91 -5.05
N VAL A 18 -1.75 31.76 -5.38
CA VAL A 18 -1.28 30.66 -6.22
C VAL A 18 -1.47 29.38 -5.40
N THR A 19 -2.56 28.66 -5.65
CA THR A 19 -2.72 27.29 -5.15
C THR A 19 -1.60 26.47 -5.78
N ALA A 20 -0.60 26.11 -4.98
CA ALA A 20 0.40 25.15 -5.38
C ALA A 20 -0.29 23.80 -5.56
N ALA A 21 -0.77 23.53 -6.77
CA ALA A 21 -1.07 22.18 -7.23
C ALA A 21 0.26 21.45 -7.44
N ALA A 22 0.98 21.22 -6.33
CA ALA A 22 2.16 20.37 -6.31
C ALA A 22 1.67 18.93 -6.44
N VAL A 23 1.42 18.53 -7.68
CA VAL A 23 1.80 17.25 -8.26
C VAL A 23 1.79 16.10 -7.24
N LEU A 24 0.63 15.45 -7.07
CA LEU A 24 0.57 14.06 -6.61
C LEU A 24 1.14 13.16 -7.71
N THR A 25 2.40 13.36 -8.12
CA THR A 25 3.20 12.28 -8.66
C THR A 25 3.36 11.36 -7.48
N GLY A 26 2.47 10.37 -7.38
CA GLY A 26 2.58 9.29 -6.42
C GLY A 26 4.01 8.80 -6.49
N CYS A 27 4.76 9.03 -5.42
CA CYS A 27 6.08 8.44 -5.28
C CYS A 27 5.91 6.96 -5.64
N SER A 28 6.76 6.43 -6.50
CA SER A 28 6.74 5.02 -6.91
C SER A 28 7.17 4.11 -5.76
N VAL A 29 6.62 4.31 -4.57
CA VAL A 29 6.78 3.44 -3.42
C VAL A 29 6.02 2.17 -3.75
N ARG A 30 6.75 1.11 -4.07
CA ARG A 30 6.15 -0.23 -4.03
C ARG A 30 5.71 -0.46 -2.60
N GLU A 31 4.44 -0.75 -2.42
CA GLU A 31 3.87 -1.02 -1.12
C GLU A 31 4.41 -2.37 -0.63
N ALA A 32 5.04 -2.39 0.55
CA ALA A 32 5.51 -3.63 1.16
C ALA A 32 4.32 -4.51 1.56
N SER A 33 4.45 -5.84 1.45
CA SER A 33 3.36 -6.76 1.79
C SER A 33 2.99 -6.72 3.28
N CYS A 34 3.96 -6.43 4.15
CA CYS A 34 3.77 -6.23 5.59
C CYS A 34 4.60 -5.07 6.13
N GLY A 35 4.27 -4.60 7.34
CA GLY A 35 5.06 -3.59 8.02
C GLY A 35 6.48 -4.07 8.35
N GLY A 36 7.43 -3.15 8.55
CA GLY A 36 8.85 -3.49 8.76
C GLY A 36 9.14 -4.34 10.00
N GLY A 37 8.22 -4.40 10.97
CA GLY A 37 8.29 -5.23 12.17
C GLY A 37 7.63 -6.61 12.04
N GLU A 38 7.04 -6.90 10.88
CA GLU A 38 6.22 -8.08 10.64
C GLU A 38 6.79 -8.92 9.49
N TYR A 39 6.25 -10.12 9.32
CA TYR A 39 6.50 -10.96 8.17
C TYR A 39 5.17 -11.53 7.65
N PRO A 40 5.04 -11.77 6.34
CA PRO A 40 3.81 -12.30 5.77
C PRO A 40 3.69 -13.80 6.05
N VAL A 41 2.46 -14.26 6.26
CA VAL A 41 2.04 -15.68 6.30
C VAL A 41 0.90 -15.91 5.33
N MET A 42 0.71 -17.16 4.90
CA MET A 42 -0.41 -17.57 4.04
C MET A 42 -1.36 -18.49 4.79
N THR A 43 -2.64 -18.48 4.42
CA THR A 43 -3.62 -19.47 4.86
C THR A 43 -3.26 -20.84 4.28
N ILE A 44 -3.35 -21.89 5.09
CA ILE A 44 -3.17 -23.26 4.62
C ILE A 44 -4.39 -23.64 3.75
N GLY A 45 -4.16 -24.01 2.49
CA GLY A 45 -5.21 -24.44 1.56
C GLY A 45 -6.07 -23.32 0.96
N GLY A 46 -5.71 -22.05 1.17
CA GLY A 46 -6.39 -20.90 0.57
C GLY A 46 -5.41 -19.81 0.14
N THR A 47 -5.92 -18.76 -0.51
CA THR A 47 -5.10 -17.65 -1.05
C THR A 47 -4.89 -16.50 -0.07
N GLY A 48 -5.59 -16.53 1.08
CA GLY A 48 -5.50 -15.51 2.10
C GLY A 48 -4.10 -15.33 2.68
N SER A 49 -3.81 -14.11 3.14
CA SER A 49 -2.54 -13.77 3.78
C SER A 49 -2.76 -12.90 5.02
N ALA A 50 -1.79 -12.92 5.94
CA ALA A 50 -1.76 -12.04 7.10
C ALA A 50 -0.32 -11.60 7.43
N CYS A 51 -0.18 -10.58 8.27
CA CYS A 51 1.10 -10.12 8.80
C CYS A 51 1.23 -10.55 10.27
N VAL A 52 2.38 -11.13 10.61
CA VAL A 52 2.69 -11.62 11.97
C VAL A 52 3.94 -10.88 12.48
N PRO A 53 3.98 -10.43 13.74
CA PRO A 53 5.17 -9.82 14.32
C PRO A 53 6.39 -10.74 14.24
N LYS A 54 7.55 -10.17 13.89
CA LYS A 54 8.81 -10.92 13.86
C LYS A 54 9.12 -11.56 15.22
N GLY A 55 9.43 -12.86 15.21
CA GLY A 55 9.74 -13.63 16.41
C GLY A 55 8.54 -14.35 17.01
N GLU A 56 7.33 -14.10 16.51
CA GLU A 56 6.15 -14.90 16.85
C GLU A 56 5.98 -16.05 15.85
N GLU A 57 5.18 -17.04 16.23
CA GLU A 57 4.77 -18.12 15.33
C GLU A 57 3.49 -17.76 14.58
N PRO A 58 3.29 -18.29 13.37
CA PRO A 58 2.03 -18.12 12.66
C PRO A 58 0.83 -18.58 13.52
N PRO A 59 -0.30 -17.87 13.46
CA PRO A 59 -1.54 -18.34 14.11
C PRO A 59 -2.03 -19.65 13.49
N GLU A 60 -2.91 -20.36 14.20
CA GLU A 60 -3.52 -21.59 13.69
C GLU A 60 -4.23 -21.35 12.34
N GLY A 61 -4.04 -22.28 11.40
CA GLY A 61 -4.57 -22.17 10.04
C GLY A 61 -3.67 -21.40 9.07
N TYR A 62 -2.56 -20.82 9.54
CA TYR A 62 -1.58 -20.13 8.71
C TYR A 62 -0.23 -20.86 8.70
N THR A 63 0.54 -20.65 7.64
CA THR A 63 1.89 -21.16 7.49
C THR A 63 2.83 -20.09 6.93
N ARG A 64 4.13 -20.27 7.16
CA ARG A 64 5.16 -19.44 6.54
C ARG A 64 5.24 -19.77 5.05
N TYR A 65 5.50 -18.74 4.24
CA TYR A 65 5.83 -18.94 2.83
C TYR A 65 7.08 -19.81 2.69
N PRO A 66 7.15 -20.69 1.67
CA PRO A 66 8.37 -21.43 1.35
C PRO A 66 9.56 -20.48 1.12
N GLU A 67 10.76 -20.93 1.48
CA GLU A 67 11.98 -20.14 1.31
C GLU A 67 12.15 -19.69 -0.15
N GLY A 68 12.49 -18.40 -0.33
CA GLY A 68 12.62 -17.79 -1.66
C GLY A 68 11.29 -17.56 -2.40
N LYS A 69 10.14 -17.84 -1.76
CA LYS A 69 8.78 -17.62 -2.31
C LYS A 69 7.92 -16.68 -1.47
N VAL A 70 8.56 -15.77 -0.76
CA VAL A 70 7.91 -14.81 0.14
C VAL A 70 7.54 -13.54 -0.64
N PRO A 71 6.29 -13.04 -0.56
CA PRO A 71 5.93 -11.74 -1.10
C PRO A 71 6.59 -10.63 -0.28
N GLU A 72 7.34 -9.76 -0.95
CA GLU A 72 8.01 -8.61 -0.33
C GLU A 72 7.20 -7.33 -0.56
N HIS A 73 6.58 -7.20 -1.74
CA HIS A 73 5.77 -6.07 -2.13
C HIS A 73 4.45 -6.51 -2.78
N VAL A 74 3.40 -5.72 -2.57
CA VAL A 74 2.12 -5.88 -3.26
C VAL A 74 2.34 -5.82 -4.77
N GLY A 75 1.78 -6.79 -5.49
CA GLY A 75 1.92 -6.95 -6.94
C GLY A 75 3.28 -7.47 -7.39
N ASP A 76 4.15 -7.92 -6.48
CA ASP A 76 5.37 -8.61 -6.88
C ASP A 76 5.09 -10.02 -7.43
N LYS A 77 6.16 -10.70 -7.85
CA LYS A 77 6.09 -12.03 -8.44
C LYS A 77 5.38 -13.02 -7.50
N TRP A 78 5.70 -12.98 -6.21
CA TRP A 78 5.18 -13.94 -5.24
C TRP A 78 3.78 -13.55 -4.79
N ASP A 79 3.53 -12.27 -4.57
CA ASP A 79 2.17 -11.76 -4.32
C ASP A 79 1.21 -12.20 -5.42
N THR A 80 1.61 -12.07 -6.68
CA THR A 80 0.81 -12.50 -7.84
C THR A 80 0.68 -14.03 -7.92
N TYR A 81 1.76 -14.78 -7.67
CA TYR A 81 1.76 -16.24 -7.77
C TYR A 81 0.79 -16.88 -6.78
N TRP A 82 0.74 -16.35 -5.56
CA TRP A 82 -0.10 -16.87 -4.48
C TRP A 82 -1.59 -16.49 -4.63
N GLN A 83 -1.96 -15.65 -5.61
CA GLN A 83 -3.38 -15.42 -5.94
C GLN A 83 -4.07 -16.65 -6.55
N THR A 84 -3.32 -17.65 -7.01
CA THR A 84 -3.88 -18.88 -7.60
C THR A 84 -3.26 -20.15 -7.03
N HIS A 85 -2.36 -20.03 -6.06
CA HIS A 85 -1.65 -21.14 -5.45
C HIS A 85 -1.72 -21.05 -3.93
N THR A 86 -1.51 -22.16 -3.26
CA THR A 86 -1.45 -22.24 -1.81
C THR A 86 -0.54 -23.37 -1.37
N VAL A 87 -0.29 -23.48 -0.06
CA VAL A 87 0.33 -24.62 0.57
C VAL A 87 -0.75 -25.45 1.26
N ASP A 88 -0.85 -26.73 0.91
CA ASP A 88 -1.80 -27.65 1.54
C ASP A 88 -1.35 -28.09 2.95
N LYS A 89 -2.20 -28.84 3.64
CA LYS A 89 -1.93 -29.37 4.99
C LYS A 89 -0.69 -30.27 5.09
N ASP A 90 -0.24 -30.82 3.96
CA ASP A 90 0.89 -31.72 3.85
C ASP A 90 2.18 -30.98 3.45
N GLY A 91 2.11 -29.65 3.24
CA GLY A 91 3.22 -28.79 2.87
C GLY A 91 3.49 -28.72 1.37
N ASN A 92 2.61 -29.26 0.53
CA ASN A 92 2.77 -29.20 -0.93
C ASN A 92 2.21 -27.89 -1.48
N ILE A 93 2.86 -27.35 -2.50
CA ILE A 93 2.33 -26.22 -3.25
C ILE A 93 1.34 -26.75 -4.28
N VAL A 94 0.11 -26.30 -4.21
CA VAL A 94 -1.02 -26.71 -5.06
C VAL A 94 -1.73 -25.48 -5.63
N GLU A 95 -2.55 -25.67 -6.65
CA GLU A 95 -3.50 -24.63 -7.09
C GLU A 95 -4.53 -24.41 -5.98
N ALA A 96 -4.88 -23.15 -5.74
CA ALA A 96 -5.91 -22.80 -4.78
C ALA A 96 -7.29 -23.23 -5.34
N PRO A 97 -8.22 -23.67 -4.48
CA PRO A 97 -9.57 -23.99 -4.92
C PRO A 97 -10.26 -22.76 -5.53
N ASP A 98 -10.93 -22.95 -6.67
CA ASP A 98 -11.67 -21.87 -7.34
C ASP A 98 -12.84 -21.38 -6.44
N GLY A 99 -12.82 -20.10 -6.04
CA GLY A 99 -14.01 -19.41 -5.50
C GLY A 99 -13.93 -18.88 -4.06
N GLU A 100 -12.88 -18.15 -3.70
CA GLU A 100 -12.86 -17.29 -2.49
C GLU A 100 -13.23 -15.83 -2.82
#